data_AF-A0A7V9UC22-F1
#
_entry.id   AF-A0A7V9UC22-F1
#
_cell.length_a   1.000
_cell.length_b   1.000
_cell.length_c   1.000
_cell.angle_alpha   90.00
_cell.angle_beta   90.00
_cell.angle_gamma   90.00
#
_symmetry.space_group_name_H-M   'P 1'
#
loop_
_entity.id
_entity.type
_entity.pdbx_description
1 polymer ?
#
loop_
_entity_poly.entity_id
_entity_poly.type
_entity_poly.pdbx_seq_one_letter_code
_entity_poly.pdbx_strand_id
1 'polypeptide(L)'
;MEFVTDMETRFGSDGGGRGVNLLTFHRAKGLEFDAVFLPRLIEGEVPFKRAKTDAQLAEERRLLYVGITRAKSHLFLTWTMEGRSKPSRFLTELGLGPSRRAATPKAEGDVPENEPWPAAVTALKSWRLQRSKADEVPAYVVMADKTLKEIARNLPRSEAQLAVIPGIGPTKLERYGKEILSTVGSLL
;
A
#
# COMPACT_ATOMS: atom_id res chain seq x y z
N MET A 1 -36.30 31.62 5.35
CA MET A 1 -36.63 31.36 6.77
C MET A 1 -37.12 29.93 7.02
N GLU A 2 -37.57 29.19 6.00
CA GLU A 2 -38.11 27.82 6.17
C GLU A 2 -37.04 26.75 6.52
N PHE A 3 -35.84 26.82 5.92
CA PHE A 3 -34.77 25.83 6.13
C PHE A 3 -34.20 25.81 7.55
N VAL A 4 -33.95 26.98 8.14
CA VAL A 4 -33.42 27.08 9.52
C VAL A 4 -34.44 26.55 10.53
N THR A 5 -35.72 26.88 10.31
CA THR A 5 -36.83 26.39 11.14
C THR A 5 -37.00 24.86 11.03
N ASP A 6 -36.85 24.29 9.83
CA ASP A 6 -36.85 22.83 9.63
C ASP A 6 -35.65 22.16 10.33
N MET A 7 -34.46 22.78 10.28
CA MET A 7 -33.29 22.26 11.01
C MET A 7 -33.46 22.34 12.53
N GLU A 8 -33.98 23.45 13.07
CA GLU A 8 -34.26 23.59 14.51
C GLU A 8 -35.35 22.62 14.99
N THR A 9 -36.34 22.32 14.15
CA THR A 9 -37.39 21.34 14.48
C THR A 9 -36.83 19.91 14.49
N ARG A 10 -35.90 19.58 13.58
CA ARG A 10 -35.31 18.23 13.46
C ARG A 10 -34.16 17.98 14.43
N PHE A 11 -33.40 19.02 14.76
CA PHE A 11 -32.14 18.93 15.52
C PHE A 11 -32.11 19.82 16.77
N GLY A 12 -33.23 20.45 17.13
CA GLY A 12 -33.38 21.23 18.36
C GLY A 12 -33.27 20.37 19.62
N SER A 13 -32.93 21.02 20.74
CA SER A 13 -32.62 20.39 22.03
C SER A 13 -33.77 19.63 22.68
N ASP A 14 -35.01 19.88 22.24
CA ASP A 14 -36.23 19.45 22.94
C ASP A 14 -36.85 18.17 22.35
N GLY A 15 -36.32 17.67 21.23
CA GLY A 15 -36.65 16.36 20.67
C GLY A 15 -35.57 15.35 21.03
N GLY A 16 -35.94 14.13 21.43
CA GLY A 16 -35.02 12.99 21.59
C GLY A 16 -34.35 12.65 20.25
N GLY A 17 -33.34 13.44 19.88
CA GLY A 17 -32.99 13.77 18.50
C GLY A 17 -32.54 12.58 17.67
N ARG A 18 -33.35 12.26 16.67
CA ARG A 18 -33.05 11.27 15.63
C ARG A 18 -32.07 11.90 14.65
N GLY A 19 -30.76 11.71 14.85
CA GLY A 19 -29.73 12.35 14.02
C GLY A 19 -28.32 11.78 14.22
N VAL A 20 -27.37 12.26 13.41
CA VAL A 20 -25.95 11.87 13.50
C VAL A 20 -25.22 12.79 14.47
N ASN A 21 -24.46 12.21 15.41
CA ASN A 21 -23.62 12.97 16.34
C ASN A 21 -22.27 13.33 15.69
N LEU A 22 -22.03 14.61 15.45
CA LEU A 22 -20.72 15.11 15.01
C LEU A 22 -19.95 15.66 16.21
N LEU A 23 -18.89 14.95 16.62
CA LEU A 23 -18.14 15.26 17.83
C LEU A 23 -16.63 15.30 17.55
N THR A 24 -15.91 16.02 18.39
CA THR A 24 -14.44 15.91 18.46
C THR A 24 -14.04 14.71 19.31
N PHE A 25 -12.81 14.20 19.15
CA PHE A 25 -12.29 13.09 19.98
C PHE A 25 -12.45 13.35 21.49
N HIS A 26 -12.16 14.56 21.94
CA HIS A 26 -12.29 14.96 23.34
C HIS A 26 -13.75 14.91 23.83
N ARG A 27 -14.70 15.36 23.01
CA ARG A 27 -16.14 15.34 23.34
C ARG A 27 -16.75 13.94 23.28
N ALA A 28 -16.14 13.03 22.54
CA ALA A 28 -16.61 11.65 22.45
C ALA A 28 -16.22 10.81 23.68
N LYS A 29 -15.31 11.30 24.55
CA LYS A 29 -14.85 10.56 25.73
C LYS A 29 -16.03 10.24 26.66
N GLY A 30 -16.19 8.95 26.99
CA GLY A 30 -17.26 8.45 27.86
C GLY A 30 -18.59 8.19 27.16
N LEU A 31 -18.69 8.50 25.85
CA LEU A 31 -19.84 8.14 25.02
C LEU A 31 -19.55 6.85 24.26
N GLU A 32 -20.59 6.16 23.79
CA GLU A 32 -20.46 5.00 22.92
C GLU A 32 -21.60 4.97 21.91
N PHE A 33 -21.33 4.46 20.71
CA PHE A 33 -22.25 4.45 19.58
C PHE A 33 -22.19 3.10 18.87
N ASP A 34 -23.32 2.65 18.31
CA ASP A 34 -23.36 1.40 17.54
C ASP A 34 -22.45 1.47 16.30
N ALA A 35 -22.38 2.65 15.67
CA ALA A 35 -21.50 2.93 14.54
C ALA A 35 -20.71 4.23 14.75
N VAL A 36 -19.40 4.20 14.46
CA VAL A 36 -18.51 5.38 14.48
C VAL A 36 -17.82 5.53 13.14
N PHE A 37 -17.79 6.76 12.65
CA PHE A 37 -17.05 7.17 11.46
C PHE A 37 -15.92 8.11 11.88
N LEU A 38 -14.68 7.72 11.63
CA LEU A 38 -13.51 8.57 11.81
C LEU A 38 -13.00 9.00 10.42
N PRO A 39 -13.43 10.19 9.95
CA PRO A 39 -13.06 10.65 8.62
C PRO A 39 -11.62 11.19 8.60
N ARG A 40 -11.01 11.15 7.41
CA ARG A 40 -9.75 11.86 7.09
C ARG A 40 -8.59 11.55 8.05
N LEU A 41 -8.30 10.28 8.27
CA LEU A 41 -7.08 9.88 8.98
C LEU A 41 -5.84 10.10 8.10
N ILE A 42 -5.35 11.34 8.08
CA ILE A 42 -4.19 11.78 7.31
C ILE A 42 -3.13 12.46 8.18
N GLU A 43 -1.87 12.42 7.74
CA GLU A 43 -0.76 13.13 8.37
C GLU A 43 -1.03 14.63 8.47
N GLY A 44 -0.73 15.20 9.64
CA GLY A 44 -0.92 16.61 9.93
C GLY A 44 -2.30 16.97 10.49
N GLU A 45 -3.31 16.11 10.29
CA GLU A 45 -4.61 16.18 10.99
C GLU A 45 -4.65 15.19 12.16
N VAL A 46 -4.32 13.92 11.91
CA VAL A 46 -4.20 12.88 12.94
C VAL A 46 -2.97 12.03 12.61
N PRO A 47 -1.84 12.19 13.32
CA PRO A 47 -1.60 13.13 14.41
C PRO A 47 -1.62 14.59 13.92
N PHE A 48 -2.04 15.50 14.80
CA PHE A 48 -2.04 16.92 14.50
C PHE A 48 -0.62 17.45 14.30
N LYS A 49 -0.41 18.27 13.27
CA LYS A 49 0.92 18.77 12.84
C LYS A 49 1.76 19.49 13.93
N ARG A 50 1.13 19.92 15.03
CA ARG A 50 1.82 20.57 16.15
C ARG A 50 2.33 19.59 17.22
N ALA A 51 1.92 18.33 17.18
CA ALA A 51 2.46 17.27 18.04
C ALA A 51 3.85 16.88 17.53
N LYS A 52 4.90 17.48 18.09
CA LYS A 52 6.28 17.31 17.64
C LYS A 52 7.12 16.44 18.58
N THR A 53 6.72 16.35 19.85
CA THR A 53 7.40 15.50 20.83
C THR A 53 6.74 14.13 20.91
N ASP A 54 7.49 13.13 21.38
CA ASP A 54 6.96 11.78 21.55
C ASP A 54 5.77 11.73 22.51
N ALA A 55 5.79 12.56 23.57
CA ALA A 55 4.68 12.68 24.52
C ALA A 55 3.42 13.25 23.84
N GLN A 56 3.56 14.28 23.01
CA GLN A 56 2.42 14.84 22.27
C GLN A 56 1.89 13.85 21.23
N LEU A 57 2.78 13.11 20.56
CA LEU A 57 2.39 12.10 19.60
C LEU A 57 1.69 10.91 20.28
N ALA A 58 2.14 10.52 21.47
CA ALA A 58 1.48 9.51 22.29
C ALA A 58 0.07 9.96 22.72
N GLU A 59 -0.13 11.24 23.00
CA GLU A 59 -1.46 11.77 23.30
C GLU A 59 -2.38 11.76 22.07
N GLU A 60 -1.90 12.17 20.89
CA GLU A 60 -2.68 12.07 19.65
C GLU A 60 -3.07 10.62 19.33
N ARG A 61 -2.17 9.67 19.60
CA ARG A 61 -2.45 8.23 19.49
C ARG A 61 -3.53 7.79 20.48
N ARG A 62 -3.46 8.28 21.72
CA ARG A 62 -4.50 8.03 22.74
C ARG A 62 -5.85 8.59 22.30
N LEU A 63 -5.90 9.77 21.68
CA LEU A 63 -7.13 10.35 21.15
C LEU A 63 -7.74 9.49 20.04
N LEU A 64 -6.92 9.00 19.10
CA LEU A 64 -7.39 8.06 18.08
C LEU A 64 -7.94 6.77 18.71
N TYR A 65 -7.22 6.19 19.68
CA TYR A 65 -7.68 5.01 20.43
C TYR A 65 -9.02 5.26 21.14
N VAL A 66 -9.18 6.42 21.77
CA VAL A 66 -10.46 6.81 22.38
C VAL A 66 -11.56 6.82 21.32
N GLY A 67 -11.34 7.46 20.16
CA GLY A 67 -12.30 7.49 19.06
C GLY A 67 -12.69 6.10 18.55
N ILE A 68 -11.71 5.22 18.33
CA ILE A 68 -11.90 3.84 17.88
C ILE A 68 -12.77 3.07 18.88
N THR A 69 -12.47 3.17 20.17
CA THR A 69 -13.19 2.46 21.23
C THR A 69 -14.55 3.05 21.56
N ARG A 70 -15.00 4.12 20.88
CA ARG A 70 -16.41 4.57 21.02
C ARG A 70 -17.36 3.72 20.18
N ALA A 71 -16.85 2.91 19.24
CA ALA A 71 -17.64 2.02 18.41
C ALA A 71 -17.95 0.72 19.15
N LYS A 72 -19.23 0.35 19.21
CA LYS A 72 -19.66 -0.96 19.73
C LYS A 72 -19.62 -2.05 18.66
N SER A 73 -20.19 -1.77 17.48
CA SER A 73 -20.42 -2.79 16.45
C SER A 73 -19.75 -2.44 15.13
N HIS A 74 -19.79 -1.16 14.71
CA HIS A 74 -19.30 -0.75 13.40
C HIS A 74 -18.29 0.40 13.53
N LEU A 75 -17.12 0.22 12.94
CA LEU A 75 -16.08 1.24 12.86
C LEU A 75 -15.71 1.46 11.40
N PHE A 76 -15.85 2.71 10.94
CA PHE A 76 -15.45 3.13 9.61
C PHE A 76 -14.32 4.14 9.73
N LEU A 77 -13.19 3.81 9.10
CA LEU A 77 -12.02 4.69 9.01
C LEU A 77 -11.85 5.10 7.55
N THR A 78 -11.66 6.39 7.29
CA THR A 78 -11.41 6.87 5.91
C THR A 78 -10.16 7.71 5.82
N TRP A 79 -9.45 7.61 4.70
CA TRP A 79 -8.24 8.37 4.41
C TRP A 79 -8.08 8.56 2.89
N THR A 80 -7.18 9.45 2.47
CA THR A 80 -6.85 9.62 1.04
C THR A 80 -5.60 8.84 0.67
N MET A 81 -5.59 8.22 -0.51
CA MET A 81 -4.42 7.56 -1.10
C MET A 81 -3.71 8.44 -2.13
N GLU A 82 -4.36 9.52 -2.58
CA GLU A 82 -3.89 10.40 -3.64
C GLU A 82 -3.81 11.85 -3.14
N GLY A 83 -2.99 12.65 -3.82
CA GLY A 83 -2.78 14.07 -3.54
C GLY A 83 -1.61 14.35 -2.60
N ARG A 84 -1.54 15.60 -2.11
CA ARG A 84 -0.41 16.08 -1.28
C ARG A 84 -0.40 15.53 0.15
N SER A 85 -1.53 15.03 0.64
CA SER A 85 -1.67 14.55 2.01
C SER A 85 -1.40 13.05 2.09
N LYS A 86 -0.54 12.64 3.02
CA LYS A 86 -0.24 11.22 3.26
C LYS A 86 -1.24 10.63 4.26
N PRO A 87 -1.56 9.33 4.19
CA PRO A 87 -2.35 8.65 5.22
C PRO A 87 -1.69 8.77 6.59
N SER A 88 -2.50 8.81 7.66
CA SER A 88 -2.01 8.84 9.03
C SER A 88 -1.07 7.67 9.32
N ARG A 89 0.08 7.94 9.95
CA ARG A 89 0.99 6.88 10.43
C ARG A 89 0.32 5.88 11.36
N PHE A 90 -0.72 6.29 12.10
CA PHE A 90 -1.43 5.40 13.01
C PHE A 90 -2.24 4.33 12.28
N LEU A 91 -2.59 4.53 11.01
CA LEU A 91 -3.22 3.48 10.21
C LEU A 91 -2.30 2.26 10.06
N THR A 92 -1.00 2.48 9.84
CA THR A 92 -0.01 1.39 9.73
C THR A 92 0.07 0.58 11.02
N GLU A 93 -0.03 1.24 12.17
CA GLU A 93 0.00 0.59 13.49
C GLU A 93 -1.25 -0.26 13.75
N LEU A 94 -2.39 0.14 13.17
CA LEU A 94 -3.63 -0.65 13.17
C LEU A 94 -3.62 -1.78 12.14
N GLY A 95 -2.56 -1.91 11.32
CA GLY A 95 -2.52 -2.83 10.19
C GLY A 95 -3.40 -2.41 8.99
N LEU A 96 -3.94 -1.19 9.02
CA LEU A 96 -4.86 -0.60 8.03
C LEU A 96 -4.21 0.45 7.13
N GLY A 97 -2.94 0.75 7.36
CA GLY A 97 -2.14 1.55 6.43
C GLY A 97 -2.22 0.93 5.04
N PRO A 98 -1.86 1.66 3.96
CA PRO A 98 -1.82 1.08 2.62
C PRO A 98 -1.11 -0.24 2.78
N SER A 99 -1.88 -1.33 2.64
CA SER A 99 -1.31 -2.65 2.65
C SER A 99 -0.24 -2.48 1.61
N ARG A 100 1.02 -2.62 2.01
CA ARG A 100 2.04 -3.00 1.07
C ARG A 100 1.52 -4.35 0.64
N ARG A 101 0.60 -4.34 -0.33
CA ARG A 101 -0.28 -5.39 -0.80
C ARG A 101 0.59 -6.61 -0.83
N ALA A 102 0.57 -7.43 0.24
CA ALA A 102 1.78 -8.10 0.74
C ALA A 102 2.90 -7.90 -0.27
N ALA A 103 3.76 -6.87 -0.13
CA ALA A 103 5.05 -7.11 -0.74
C ALA A 103 5.39 -8.44 -0.12
N THR A 104 5.42 -9.47 -0.97
CA THR A 104 6.08 -10.73 -0.70
C THR A 104 7.14 -10.35 0.30
N PRO A 105 7.13 -10.95 1.50
CA PRO A 105 7.93 -10.49 2.61
C PRO A 105 9.24 -10.00 2.02
N LYS A 106 9.76 -8.90 2.55
CA LYS A 106 11.19 -8.69 2.46
C LYS A 106 11.84 -9.87 3.21
N ALA A 107 11.70 -11.09 2.68
CA ALA A 107 12.72 -12.09 2.62
C ALA A 107 13.85 -11.31 1.99
N GLU A 108 14.70 -10.76 2.84
CA GLU A 108 16.02 -11.38 2.98
C GLU A 108 16.44 -12.05 1.67
N GLY A 109 16.61 -11.17 0.70
CA GLY A 109 17.55 -11.27 -0.37
C GLY A 109 18.52 -10.12 -0.23
N ASP A 110 18.93 -9.80 1.00
CA ASP A 110 20.36 -9.57 1.25
C ASP A 110 21.05 -10.90 0.94
N VAL A 111 21.06 -11.24 -0.35
CA VAL A 111 22.19 -11.93 -0.91
C VAL A 111 23.30 -10.90 -0.73
N PRO A 112 24.31 -11.16 0.10
CA PRO A 112 25.43 -10.25 0.26
C PRO A 112 25.85 -9.78 -1.13
N GLU A 113 26.20 -8.51 -1.27
CA GLU A 113 26.69 -7.92 -2.52
C GLU A 113 27.88 -8.70 -3.13
N ASN A 114 28.39 -9.72 -2.43
CA ASN A 114 29.44 -10.66 -2.80
C ASN A 114 29.03 -12.14 -2.98
N GLU A 115 27.74 -12.52 -3.07
CA GLU A 115 27.40 -13.92 -3.40
C GLU A 115 27.42 -14.13 -4.93
N PRO A 116 28.23 -15.06 -5.46
CA PRO A 116 28.28 -15.32 -6.90
C PRO A 116 26.92 -15.84 -7.38
N TRP A 117 26.18 -15.01 -8.09
CA TRP A 117 24.99 -15.46 -8.80
C TRP A 117 25.39 -16.50 -9.85
N PRO A 118 24.62 -17.59 -10.05
CA PRO A 118 24.83 -18.48 -11.18
C PRO A 118 24.93 -17.65 -12.47
N ALA A 119 25.89 -17.96 -13.35
CA ALA A 119 26.19 -17.16 -14.55
C ALA A 119 24.94 -16.73 -15.34
N ALA A 120 23.92 -17.60 -15.37
CA ALA A 120 22.62 -17.33 -15.97
C ALA A 120 21.84 -16.16 -15.36
N VAL A 121 21.80 -16.05 -14.04
CA VAL A 121 21.11 -14.93 -13.38
C VAL A 121 21.85 -13.61 -13.63
N THR A 122 23.18 -13.64 -13.65
CA THR A 122 24.01 -12.45 -13.95
C THR A 122 23.76 -11.95 -15.36
N ALA A 123 23.81 -12.84 -16.37
CA ALA A 123 23.57 -12.48 -17.76
C ALA A 123 22.15 -11.89 -17.96
N LEU A 124 21.14 -12.52 -17.33
CA LEU A 124 19.76 -12.06 -17.40
C LEU A 124 19.54 -10.70 -16.70
N LYS A 125 20.24 -10.42 -15.58
CA LYS A 125 20.21 -9.09 -14.93
C LYS A 125 20.85 -8.03 -15.81
N SER A 126 21.99 -8.34 -16.43
CA SER A 126 22.69 -7.43 -17.35
C SER A 126 21.83 -7.11 -18.57
N TRP A 127 21.23 -8.12 -19.20
CA TRP A 127 20.29 -7.95 -20.30
C TRP A 127 19.12 -7.03 -19.89
N ARG A 128 18.49 -7.30 -18.74
CA ARG A 128 17.36 -6.49 -18.25
C ARG A 128 17.74 -5.03 -18.03
N LEU A 129 18.93 -4.75 -17.50
CA LEU A 129 19.40 -3.38 -17.28
C LEU A 129 19.67 -2.64 -18.60
N GLN A 130 20.20 -3.33 -19.61
CA GLN A 130 20.38 -2.75 -20.94
C GLN A 130 19.02 -2.41 -21.56
N ARG A 131 18.07 -3.34 -21.48
CA ARG A 131 16.72 -3.15 -22.02
C ARG A 131 15.95 -2.07 -21.28
N SER A 132 16.08 -1.98 -19.96
CA SER A 132 15.40 -0.94 -19.16
C SER A 132 15.90 0.46 -19.50
N LYS A 133 17.20 0.61 -19.79
CA LYS A 133 17.77 1.87 -20.27
C LYS A 133 17.27 2.22 -21.67
N ALA A 134 17.21 1.24 -22.58
CA ALA A 134 16.72 1.45 -23.94
C ALA A 134 15.23 1.82 -23.98
N ASP A 135 14.42 1.20 -23.12
CA ASP A 135 12.97 1.43 -23.03
C ASP A 135 12.62 2.61 -22.08
N GLU A 136 13.60 3.27 -21.45
CA GLU A 136 13.42 4.34 -20.44
C GLU A 136 12.44 4.00 -19.30
N VAL A 137 12.36 2.73 -18.92
CA VAL A 137 11.51 2.24 -17.83
C VAL A 137 12.36 1.64 -16.71
N PRO A 138 11.88 1.64 -15.46
CA PRO A 138 12.55 0.89 -14.39
C PRO A 138 12.71 -0.61 -14.75
N ALA A 139 13.84 -1.22 -14.40
CA ALA A 139 14.16 -2.60 -14.78
C ALA A 139 13.08 -3.64 -14.39
N TYR A 140 12.40 -3.45 -13.26
CA TYR A 140 11.31 -4.34 -12.83
C TYR A 140 10.10 -4.35 -13.78
N VAL A 141 9.91 -3.28 -14.58
CA VAL A 141 8.85 -3.19 -15.59
C VAL A 141 9.14 -4.14 -16.75
N VAL A 142 10.40 -4.18 -17.21
CA VAL A 142 10.88 -5.14 -18.21
C VAL A 142 10.64 -6.56 -17.68
N MET A 143 11.23 -6.89 -16.52
CA MET A 143 11.08 -8.22 -15.91
C MET A 143 11.35 -8.22 -14.40
N ALA A 144 10.51 -8.93 -13.64
CA ALA A 144 10.72 -9.09 -12.21
C ALA A 144 11.88 -10.06 -11.90
N ASP A 145 12.58 -9.83 -10.79
CA ASP A 145 13.70 -10.70 -10.35
C ASP A 145 13.27 -12.17 -10.17
N LYS A 146 12.04 -12.39 -9.66
CA LYS A 146 11.48 -13.74 -9.53
C LYS A 146 11.46 -14.46 -10.88
N THR A 147 10.99 -13.78 -11.93
CA THR A 147 10.92 -14.35 -13.28
C THR A 147 12.31 -14.59 -13.86
N LEU A 148 13.29 -13.70 -13.64
CA LEU A 148 14.69 -13.97 -14.06
C LEU A 148 15.26 -15.22 -13.38
N LYS A 149 14.98 -15.41 -12.09
CA LYS A 149 15.39 -16.62 -11.36
C LYS A 149 14.71 -17.86 -11.91
N GLU A 150 13.41 -17.80 -12.23
CA GLU A 150 12.72 -18.94 -12.85
C GLU A 150 13.26 -19.27 -14.25
N ILE A 151 13.59 -18.27 -15.06
CA ILE A 151 14.25 -18.47 -16.36
C ILE A 151 15.61 -19.13 -16.17
N ALA A 152 16.42 -18.64 -15.23
CA ALA A 152 17.74 -19.22 -14.96
C ALA A 152 17.67 -20.66 -14.44
N ARG A 153 16.61 -21.04 -13.72
CA ARG A 153 16.41 -22.42 -13.24
C ARG A 153 15.97 -23.38 -14.35
N ASN A 154 15.11 -22.91 -15.25
CA ASN A 154 14.51 -23.76 -16.29
C ASN A 154 15.27 -23.74 -17.62
N LEU A 155 16.19 -22.77 -17.80
CA LEU A 155 17.02 -22.56 -19.00
C LEU A 155 16.24 -22.83 -20.31
N PRO A 156 15.14 -22.08 -20.55
CA PRO A 156 14.26 -22.33 -21.68
C PRO A 156 15.04 -22.19 -23.00
N ARG A 157 14.83 -23.14 -23.90
CA ARG A 157 15.42 -23.19 -25.26
C ARG A 157 14.42 -22.92 -26.36
N SER A 158 13.16 -22.66 -26.02
CA SER A 158 12.10 -22.31 -26.96
C SER A 158 11.10 -21.33 -26.36
N GLU A 159 10.39 -20.60 -27.21
CA GLU A 159 9.34 -19.67 -26.77
C GLU A 159 8.22 -20.41 -26.00
N ALA A 160 7.92 -21.65 -26.36
CA ALA A 160 6.97 -22.48 -25.64
C ALA A 160 7.41 -22.77 -24.18
N GLN A 161 8.70 -23.04 -23.96
CA GLN A 161 9.26 -23.23 -22.62
C GLN A 161 9.33 -21.93 -21.82
N LEU A 162 9.52 -20.79 -22.51
CA LEU A 162 9.51 -19.48 -21.86
C LEU A 162 8.09 -19.05 -21.47
N ALA A 163 7.08 -19.39 -22.27
CA ALA A 163 5.67 -19.06 -22.04
C ALA A 163 5.07 -19.70 -20.78
N VAL A 164 5.57 -20.87 -20.37
CA VAL A 164 5.10 -21.55 -19.14
C VAL A 164 5.69 -20.96 -17.86
N ILE A 165 6.66 -20.05 -17.97
CA ILE A 165 7.32 -19.44 -16.81
C ILE A 165 6.42 -18.38 -16.16
N PRO A 166 6.13 -18.47 -14.85
CA PRO A 166 5.33 -17.47 -14.15
C PRO A 166 5.89 -16.05 -14.31
N GLY A 167 5.06 -15.15 -14.84
CA GLY A 167 5.41 -13.76 -15.11
C GLY A 167 5.79 -13.45 -16.57
N ILE A 168 5.82 -14.47 -17.44
CA ILE A 168 5.90 -14.29 -18.89
C ILE A 168 4.49 -14.40 -19.50
N GLY A 169 3.86 -13.24 -19.71
CA GLY A 169 2.62 -13.15 -20.49
C GLY A 169 2.89 -13.06 -22.00
N PRO A 170 1.85 -13.19 -22.85
CA PRO A 170 1.98 -13.17 -24.31
C PRO A 170 2.69 -11.91 -24.82
N THR A 171 2.37 -10.73 -24.28
CA THR A 171 3.02 -9.46 -24.64
C THR A 171 4.51 -9.44 -24.31
N LYS A 172 4.92 -10.03 -23.18
CA LYS A 172 6.33 -10.09 -22.78
C LYS A 172 7.09 -11.13 -23.60
N LEU A 173 6.44 -12.24 -23.93
CA LEU A 173 7.00 -13.26 -24.81
C LEU A 173 7.26 -12.69 -26.20
N GLU A 174 6.29 -11.98 -26.77
CA GLU A 174 6.43 -11.32 -28.08
C GLU A 174 7.54 -10.25 -28.06
N ARG A 175 7.56 -9.40 -27.02
CA ARG A 175 8.49 -8.28 -26.94
C ARG A 175 9.92 -8.68 -26.59
N TYR A 176 10.10 -9.66 -25.70
CA TYR A 176 11.40 -9.96 -25.08
C TYR A 176 11.87 -11.41 -25.28
N GLY A 177 11.02 -12.30 -25.80
CA GLY A 177 11.29 -13.74 -25.83
C GLY A 177 12.57 -14.11 -26.56
N LYS A 178 12.79 -13.54 -27.75
CA LYS A 178 13.99 -13.80 -28.56
C LYS A 178 15.29 -13.36 -27.86
N GLU A 179 15.27 -12.20 -27.22
CA GLU A 179 16.44 -11.67 -26.52
C GLU A 179 16.78 -12.50 -25.27
N ILE A 180 15.76 -12.95 -24.54
CA ILE A 180 15.91 -13.83 -23.37
C ILE A 180 16.48 -15.18 -23.79
N LEU A 181 15.93 -15.79 -24.83
CA LEU A 181 16.40 -17.08 -25.35
C LEU A 181 17.85 -16.98 -25.88
N SER A 182 18.20 -15.85 -26.52
CA SER A 182 19.59 -15.57 -26.93
C SER A 182 20.52 -15.45 -25.72
N THR A 183 20.10 -14.71 -24.68
CA THR A 183 20.88 -14.54 -23.46
C THR A 183 21.12 -15.88 -22.75
N VAL A 184 20.07 -16.70 -22.61
CA VAL A 184 20.16 -18.04 -22.01
C VAL A 184 20.99 -18.99 -22.88
N GLY A 185 20.82 -18.94 -24.20
CA GLY A 185 21.58 -19.75 -25.15
C GLY A 185 23.08 -19.44 -25.15
N SER A 186 23.48 -18.22 -24.84
CA SER A 186 24.90 -17.83 -24.79
C SER A 186 25.69 -18.41 -23.60
N LEU A 187 25.01 -19.09 -22.67
CA LEU A 187 25.58 -19.63 -21.43
C LEU A 187 25.76 -21.15 -21.46
N LEU A 188 25.40 -21.80 -22.56
CA LEU A 188 25.43 -23.24 -22.79
C LEU A 188 26.45 -23.56 -23.89
#